data_AF-A0A3D0F508-F1
#
_entry.id   AF-A0A3D0F508-F1
#
_cell.length_a   1.000
_cell.length_b   1.000
_cell.length_c   1.000
_cell.angle_alpha   90.00
_cell.angle_beta   90.00
_cell.angle_gamma   90.00
#
_symmetry.space_group_name_H-M   'P 1'
#
loop_
_entity.id
_entity.type
_entity.pdbx_description
1 polymer ?
#
loop_
_entity_poly.entity_id
_entity_poly.type
_entity_poly.pdbx_seq_one_letter_code
_entity_poly.pdbx_strand_id
1 'polypeptide(L)'
;MKMKKILSIISVLSLFLLYSCEKNVITYPTTDLDENAYAQIRLVYDLPLTASSTHNITRLKYNDMLYSQIGTALGSILPNSTAKYHRVPVGSVKVDAFKTATMDVVAYTNTFTIAKGKWSAFIYQDTQPPLLVQDPEEYATGHPWNDTLTYIRFVNLFHKADGVTPFGRLTLKGVRVVGGVTTYIDIATADYKQATDYMPYKLDRKGIAVWSGTESSMVFALFDANGVQLTHFATTSATVKTNHTVTGYSMTKGVNYIFHVNGKEGTNNATQAIRISTIAVN
;
A
#
# COMPACT_ATOMS: atom_id res chain seq x y z
N MET A 1 -39.91 -12.14 -55.54
CA MET A 1 -39.98 -12.94 -54.29
C MET A 1 -41.10 -12.36 -53.42
N LYS A 2 -42.17 -13.12 -53.16
CA LYS A 2 -43.43 -12.62 -52.58
C LYS A 2 -43.21 -12.02 -51.17
N MET A 3 -43.75 -10.83 -50.92
CA MET A 3 -43.68 -10.02 -49.69
C MET A 3 -43.90 -10.84 -48.39
N LYS A 4 -44.69 -11.91 -48.48
CA LYS A 4 -44.92 -12.88 -47.39
C LYS A 4 -43.65 -13.59 -46.90
N LYS A 5 -42.65 -13.84 -47.76
CA LYS A 5 -41.38 -14.49 -47.37
C LYS A 5 -40.44 -13.55 -46.62
N ILE A 6 -40.48 -12.24 -46.89
CA ILE A 6 -39.65 -11.22 -46.23
C ILE A 6 -40.17 -10.96 -44.81
N LEU A 7 -41.49 -10.87 -44.63
CA LEU A 7 -42.12 -10.68 -43.33
C LEU A 7 -41.85 -11.85 -42.37
N SER A 8 -41.80 -13.09 -42.87
CA SER A 8 -41.43 -14.26 -42.07
C SER A 8 -39.97 -14.26 -41.63
N ILE A 9 -39.04 -13.76 -42.46
CA ILE A 9 -37.61 -13.67 -42.11
C ILE A 9 -37.37 -12.58 -41.06
N ILE A 10 -38.05 -11.44 -41.17
CA ILE A 10 -37.96 -10.35 -40.17
C ILE A 10 -38.51 -10.82 -38.83
N SER A 11 -39.66 -11.52 -38.81
CA SER A 11 -40.24 -12.08 -37.58
C SER A 11 -39.28 -13.05 -36.88
N VAL A 12 -38.62 -13.92 -37.63
CA VAL A 12 -37.64 -14.88 -37.08
C VAL A 12 -36.39 -14.16 -36.57
N LEU A 13 -35.87 -13.14 -37.28
CA LEU A 13 -34.73 -12.35 -36.80
C LEU A 13 -35.04 -11.55 -35.52
N SER A 14 -36.26 -11.03 -35.37
CA SER A 14 -36.68 -10.33 -34.15
C SER A 14 -36.80 -11.24 -32.93
N LEU A 15 -37.05 -12.54 -33.12
CA LEU A 15 -37.02 -13.52 -32.03
C LEU A 15 -35.59 -13.78 -31.51
N PHE A 16 -34.57 -13.73 -32.37
CA PHE A 16 -33.17 -13.86 -31.95
C PHE A 16 -32.63 -12.62 -31.22
N LEU A 17 -33.16 -11.42 -31.53
CA LEU A 17 -32.77 -10.18 -30.85
C LEU A 17 -33.26 -10.09 -29.40
N LEU A 18 -34.35 -10.79 -29.05
CA LEU A 18 -34.88 -10.83 -27.69
C LEU A 18 -34.18 -11.86 -26.78
N TYR A 19 -33.51 -12.86 -27.36
CA TYR A 19 -32.82 -13.92 -26.62
C TYR A 19 -31.30 -13.68 -26.46
N SER A 20 -30.74 -12.69 -27.17
CA SER A 20 -29.30 -12.37 -27.11
C SER A 20 -28.85 -11.64 -25.82
N CYS A 21 -29.76 -11.41 -24.86
CA CYS A 21 -29.46 -10.69 -23.61
C CYS A 21 -29.49 -11.60 -22.37
N GLU A 22 -29.45 -12.93 -22.54
CA GLU A 22 -29.06 -13.79 -21.43
C GLU A 22 -27.58 -13.51 -21.14
N LYS A 23 -27.32 -12.63 -20.17
CA LYS A 23 -26.01 -12.55 -19.53
C LYS A 23 -25.66 -13.98 -19.14
N ASN A 24 -24.68 -14.57 -19.80
CA ASN A 24 -24.04 -15.77 -19.30
C ASN A 24 -23.46 -15.38 -17.94
N VAL A 25 -24.20 -15.62 -16.86
CA VAL A 25 -23.75 -15.35 -15.50
C VAL A 25 -22.70 -16.41 -15.25
N ILE A 26 -21.43 -16.04 -15.42
CA ILE A 26 -20.32 -16.88 -14.99
C ILE A 26 -20.36 -16.88 -13.46
N THR A 27 -21.00 -17.88 -12.88
CA THR A 27 -21.00 -18.09 -11.44
C THR A 27 -19.70 -18.76 -11.06
N TYR A 28 -18.83 -18.02 -10.37
CA TYR A 28 -17.68 -18.60 -9.70
C TYR A 28 -18.18 -19.28 -8.42
N PRO A 29 -17.79 -20.53 -8.12
CA PRO A 29 -18.12 -21.17 -6.87
C PRO A 29 -17.31 -20.51 -5.74
N THR A 30 -17.81 -19.38 -5.25
CA THR A 30 -17.26 -18.65 -4.10
C THR A 30 -18.30 -18.64 -2.99
N THR A 31 -17.85 -18.90 -1.77
CA THR A 31 -18.63 -18.58 -0.58
C THR A 31 -18.28 -17.17 -0.15
N ASP A 32 -19.30 -16.33 0.03
CA ASP A 32 -19.10 -14.99 0.57
C ASP A 32 -18.46 -15.06 1.97
N LEU A 33 -17.67 -14.05 2.28
CA LEU A 33 -17.11 -13.91 3.61
C LEU A 33 -18.25 -13.54 4.57
N ASP A 34 -18.38 -14.26 5.69
CA ASP A 34 -19.21 -13.77 6.80
C ASP A 34 -18.51 -12.57 7.46
N GLU A 35 -18.86 -11.37 7.00
CA GLU A 35 -18.29 -10.10 7.46
C GLU A 35 -18.64 -9.76 8.92
N ASN A 36 -19.59 -10.47 9.54
CA ASN A 36 -19.90 -10.28 10.96
C ASN A 36 -18.98 -11.11 11.85
N ALA A 37 -18.56 -12.29 11.38
CA ALA A 37 -17.64 -13.17 12.10
C ALA A 37 -16.16 -12.88 11.77
N TYR A 38 -15.87 -12.37 10.58
CA TYR A 38 -14.51 -12.23 10.09
C TYR A 38 -14.18 -10.84 9.52
N ALA A 39 -12.95 -10.41 9.78
CA ALA A 39 -12.30 -9.28 9.15
C ALA A 39 -11.27 -9.74 8.12
N GLN A 40 -10.85 -8.81 7.26
CA GLN A 40 -9.81 -9.01 6.26
C GLN A 40 -8.58 -8.19 6.63
N ILE A 41 -7.42 -8.83 6.73
CA ILE A 41 -6.18 -8.18 7.18
C ILE A 41 -5.02 -8.43 6.20
N ARG A 42 -4.34 -7.35 5.83
CA ARG A 42 -3.02 -7.38 5.20
C ARG A 42 -2.00 -6.96 6.25
N LEU A 43 -1.03 -7.81 6.52
CA LEU A 43 0.09 -7.48 7.38
C LEU A 43 1.14 -6.71 6.57
N VAL A 44 1.57 -5.58 7.10
CA VAL A 44 2.70 -4.83 6.59
C VAL A 44 3.78 -4.88 7.66
N TYR A 45 4.76 -5.76 7.46
CA TYR A 45 5.94 -5.87 8.31
C TYR A 45 6.90 -4.73 7.99
N ASP A 46 6.59 -3.58 8.58
CA ASP A 46 7.28 -2.33 8.36
C ASP A 46 8.47 -2.24 9.32
N LEU A 47 9.50 -3.02 8.99
CA LEU A 47 10.74 -3.27 9.74
C LEU A 47 11.02 -2.41 10.99
N PRO A 48 11.44 -3.01 12.12
CA PRO A 48 11.71 -2.29 13.36
C PRO A 48 12.76 -1.18 13.21
N LEU A 49 12.78 -0.28 14.20
CA LEU A 49 13.57 0.95 14.31
C LEU A 49 15.10 0.72 14.44
N THR A 50 15.65 -0.19 13.64
CA THR A 50 17.06 -0.57 13.66
C THR A 50 17.73 -0.28 12.31
N ALA A 51 18.96 0.22 12.39
CA ALA A 51 19.82 0.45 11.23
C ALA A 51 20.32 -0.85 10.57
N SER A 52 20.25 -2.00 11.26
CA SER A 52 20.65 -3.31 10.75
C SER A 52 19.47 -4.28 10.50
N SER A 53 19.68 -5.09 9.45
CA SER A 53 18.90 -6.15 8.80
C SER A 53 17.38 -6.23 9.03
N THR A 54 16.67 -6.09 7.91
CA THR A 54 15.33 -6.63 7.64
C THR A 54 15.13 -8.01 8.26
N HIS A 55 14.09 -8.19 9.08
CA HIS A 55 13.67 -9.54 9.44
C HIS A 55 13.02 -10.19 8.22
N ASN A 56 13.67 -11.23 7.70
CA ASN A 56 13.08 -12.09 6.68
C ASN A 56 12.03 -12.98 7.35
N ILE A 57 10.77 -12.56 7.32
CA ILE A 57 9.66 -13.34 7.87
C ILE A 57 9.52 -14.62 7.05
N THR A 58 9.54 -15.78 7.69
CA THR A 58 9.47 -17.11 7.04
C THR A 58 8.21 -17.87 7.40
N ARG A 59 7.54 -17.49 8.50
CA ARG A 59 6.27 -18.08 8.95
C ARG A 59 5.38 -17.04 9.61
N LEU A 60 4.08 -17.14 9.35
CA LEU A 60 3.04 -16.28 9.90
C LEU A 60 1.91 -17.12 10.50
N LYS A 61 1.51 -16.78 11.73
CA LYS A 61 0.33 -17.31 12.39
C LYS A 61 -0.61 -16.19 12.86
N TYR A 62 -1.90 -16.50 12.85
CA TYR A 62 -2.90 -15.73 13.60
C TYR A 62 -3.65 -16.66 14.55
N ASN A 63 -3.77 -16.30 15.83
CA ASN A 63 -4.43 -17.12 16.86
C ASN A 63 -3.95 -18.58 16.85
N ASP A 64 -2.63 -18.75 16.82
CA ASP A 64 -1.92 -20.05 16.73
C ASP A 64 -2.20 -20.89 15.47
N MET A 65 -3.08 -20.45 14.58
CA MET A 65 -3.32 -21.06 13.27
C MET A 65 -2.26 -20.62 12.25
N LEU A 66 -1.77 -21.57 11.46
CA LEU A 66 -0.80 -21.30 10.41
C LEU A 66 -1.48 -20.67 9.18
N TYR A 67 -0.99 -19.51 8.73
CA TYR A 67 -1.47 -18.83 7.52
C TYR A 67 -0.47 -18.88 6.38
N SER A 68 0.82 -18.76 6.68
CA SER A 68 1.86 -18.81 5.65
C SER A 68 3.17 -19.35 6.20
N GLN A 69 3.89 -20.12 5.38
CA GLN A 69 5.17 -20.72 5.71
C GLN A 69 5.98 -20.99 4.44
N ILE A 70 7.24 -20.55 4.40
CA ILE A 70 8.17 -20.89 3.33
C ILE A 70 9.60 -20.96 3.89
N GLY A 71 10.44 -21.83 3.30
CA GLY A 71 11.86 -21.97 3.69
C GLY A 71 12.72 -20.72 3.44
N THR A 72 12.17 -19.73 2.74
CA THR A 72 12.79 -18.45 2.40
C THR A 72 12.00 -17.26 3.00
N ALA A 73 12.37 -16.03 2.68
CA ALA A 73 11.59 -14.86 3.10
C ALA A 73 10.23 -14.82 2.36
N LEU A 74 9.13 -14.62 3.11
CA LEU A 74 7.78 -14.36 2.58
C LEU A 74 7.65 -12.95 1.98
N GLY A 75 8.53 -12.03 2.39
CA GLY A 75 8.45 -10.60 2.10
C GLY A 75 7.92 -9.80 3.29
N SER A 76 7.75 -8.49 3.10
CA SER A 76 7.30 -7.54 4.12
C SER A 76 5.81 -7.19 4.04
N ILE A 77 5.09 -7.67 3.04
CA ILE A 77 3.66 -7.41 2.84
C ILE A 77 2.98 -8.76 2.66
N LEU A 78 2.05 -9.12 3.55
CA LEU A 78 1.45 -10.46 3.60
C LEU A 78 -0.08 -10.36 3.65
N PRO A 79 -0.83 -11.12 2.84
CA PRO A 79 -0.33 -12.09 1.86
C PRO A 79 0.41 -11.43 0.70
N ASN A 80 1.48 -12.09 0.25
CA ASN A 80 2.28 -11.71 -0.93
C ASN A 80 1.86 -12.59 -2.12
N SER A 81 0.56 -12.64 -2.42
CA SER A 81 -0.03 -13.57 -3.40
C SER A 81 -1.20 -12.91 -4.13
N THR A 82 -1.92 -13.68 -4.95
CA THR A 82 -3.16 -13.20 -5.62
C THR A 82 -4.20 -12.72 -4.61
N ALA A 83 -4.32 -13.38 -3.45
CA ALA A 83 -5.10 -12.86 -2.33
C ALA A 83 -4.34 -11.70 -1.69
N LYS A 84 -5.04 -10.60 -1.42
CA LYS A 84 -4.48 -9.37 -0.83
C LYS A 84 -4.69 -9.23 0.66
N TYR A 85 -5.54 -10.08 1.23
CA TYR A 85 -5.92 -10.09 2.63
C TYR A 85 -6.03 -11.53 3.13
N HIS A 86 -5.61 -11.76 4.36
CA HIS A 86 -5.97 -12.94 5.13
C HIS A 86 -7.33 -12.72 5.80
N ARG A 87 -8.08 -13.80 6.01
CA ARG A 87 -9.28 -13.79 6.85
C ARG A 87 -8.88 -13.98 8.30
N VAL A 88 -9.35 -13.16 9.23
CA VAL A 88 -9.17 -13.34 10.69
C VAL A 88 -10.48 -13.12 11.42
N PRO A 89 -10.71 -13.73 12.60
CA PRO A 89 -11.93 -13.46 13.36
C PRO A 89 -12.01 -12.00 13.79
N VAL A 90 -13.21 -11.43 13.80
CA VAL A 90 -13.48 -10.13 14.43
C VAL A 90 -13.22 -10.24 15.94
N GLY A 91 -12.63 -9.20 16.53
CA GLY A 91 -12.26 -9.17 17.94
C GLY A 91 -10.76 -9.36 18.17
N SER A 92 -10.40 -10.12 19.20
CA SER A 92 -9.00 -10.30 19.60
C SER A 92 -8.24 -11.23 18.64
N VAL A 93 -7.15 -10.73 18.08
CA VAL A 93 -6.27 -11.46 17.17
C VAL A 93 -4.83 -11.35 17.69
N LYS A 94 -4.23 -12.50 17.99
CA LYS A 94 -2.79 -12.65 18.19
C LYS A 94 -2.12 -12.89 16.85
N VAL A 95 -1.03 -12.19 16.58
CA VAL A 95 -0.16 -12.43 15.42
C VAL A 95 1.21 -12.87 15.90
N ASP A 96 1.71 -13.96 15.32
CA ASP A 96 3.07 -14.43 15.53
C ASP A 96 3.78 -14.51 14.17
N ALA A 97 4.85 -13.74 14.01
CA ALA A 97 5.72 -13.79 12.85
C ALA A 97 7.10 -14.35 13.26
N PHE A 98 7.60 -15.31 12.48
CA PHE A 98 8.87 -15.97 12.72
C PHE A 98 9.85 -15.64 11.60
N LYS A 99 11.14 -15.70 11.92
CA LYS A 99 12.26 -15.54 10.99
C LYS A 99 13.10 -16.82 10.94
N THR A 100 14.15 -16.78 10.12
CA THR A 100 15.09 -17.88 9.81
C THR A 100 14.50 -19.02 8.99
N ALA A 101 15.38 -19.82 8.37
CA ALA A 101 15.00 -20.99 7.59
C ALA A 101 14.39 -22.11 8.45
N THR A 102 14.72 -22.17 9.74
CA THR A 102 14.19 -23.13 10.72
C THR A 102 12.84 -22.72 11.30
N MET A 103 12.42 -21.46 11.12
CA MET A 103 11.07 -20.95 11.44
C MET A 103 10.70 -21.06 12.93
N ASP A 104 11.72 -21.05 13.78
CA ASP A 104 11.66 -21.25 15.22
C ASP A 104 11.94 -19.95 16.01
N VAL A 105 12.57 -18.96 15.37
CA VAL A 105 12.87 -17.69 16.01
C VAL A 105 11.71 -16.71 15.81
N VAL A 106 11.08 -16.29 16.90
CA VAL A 106 10.04 -15.25 16.88
C VAL A 106 10.67 -13.92 16.48
N ALA A 107 10.13 -13.30 15.44
CA ALA A 107 10.46 -11.95 15.00
C ALA A 107 9.50 -10.92 15.58
N TYR A 108 8.23 -11.30 15.76
CA TYR A 108 7.19 -10.44 16.31
C TYR A 108 6.07 -11.28 16.92
N THR A 109 5.57 -10.86 18.07
CA THR A 109 4.39 -11.42 18.72
C THR A 109 3.62 -10.30 19.39
N ASN A 110 2.34 -10.14 19.05
CA ASN A 110 1.47 -9.20 19.73
C ASN A 110 -0.01 -9.58 19.57
N THR A 111 -0.88 -8.97 20.37
CA THR A 111 -2.32 -9.16 20.31
C THR A 111 -2.98 -7.80 20.10
N PHE A 112 -3.94 -7.73 19.19
CA PHE A 112 -4.69 -6.52 18.88
C PHE A 112 -6.16 -6.85 18.63
N THR A 113 -7.01 -5.83 18.74
CA THR A 113 -8.44 -5.96 18.45
C THR A 113 -8.73 -5.43 17.06
N ILE A 114 -9.41 -6.21 16.22
CA ILE A 114 -9.81 -5.84 14.87
C ILE A 114 -11.34 -5.82 14.74
N ALA A 115 -11.88 -4.79 14.11
CA ALA A 115 -13.30 -4.70 13.76
C ALA A 115 -13.55 -5.30 12.36
N LYS A 116 -14.81 -5.51 12.00
CA LYS A 116 -15.17 -5.94 10.63
C LYS A 116 -14.65 -4.96 9.56
N GLY A 117 -14.38 -5.48 8.36
CA GLY A 117 -13.86 -4.72 7.22
C GLY A 117 -12.45 -5.14 6.78
N LYS A 118 -11.87 -4.36 5.86
CA LYS A 118 -10.52 -4.55 5.31
C LYS A 118 -9.51 -3.65 6.03
N TRP A 119 -8.37 -4.22 6.41
CA TRP A 119 -7.37 -3.53 7.21
C TRP A 119 -5.96 -3.77 6.71
N SER A 120 -5.15 -2.72 6.70
CA SER A 120 -3.69 -2.81 6.64
C SER A 120 -3.13 -2.68 8.06
N ALA A 121 -2.45 -3.71 8.54
CA ALA A 121 -1.86 -3.78 9.87
C ALA A 121 -0.34 -3.59 9.81
N PHE A 122 0.13 -2.39 10.18
CA PHE A 122 1.53 -2.02 10.12
C PHE A 122 2.24 -2.42 11.42
N ILE A 123 3.14 -3.39 11.35
CA ILE A 123 4.09 -3.69 12.42
C ILE A 123 5.25 -2.73 12.26
N TYR A 124 5.30 -1.69 13.11
CA TYR A 124 6.29 -0.62 13.00
C TYR A 124 7.34 -0.64 14.13
N GLN A 125 7.05 -1.36 15.22
CA GLN A 125 7.92 -1.55 16.37
C GLN A 125 7.62 -2.91 17.01
N ASP A 126 8.64 -3.69 17.33
CA ASP A 126 8.47 -5.09 17.74
C ASP A 126 7.70 -5.27 19.07
N THR A 127 7.67 -4.24 19.91
CA THR A 127 7.03 -4.25 21.23
C THR A 127 5.61 -3.67 21.23
N GLN A 128 5.13 -3.17 20.09
CA GLN A 128 3.85 -2.48 19.99
C GLN A 128 2.85 -3.31 19.17
N PRO A 129 1.55 -3.23 19.47
CA PRO A 129 0.53 -3.78 18.58
C PRO A 129 0.61 -3.09 17.20
N PRO A 130 0.17 -3.76 16.12
CA PRO A 130 0.20 -3.16 14.80
C PRO A 130 -0.68 -1.90 14.74
N LEU A 131 -0.28 -0.89 13.97
CA LEU A 131 -1.19 0.19 13.62
C LEU A 131 -2.19 -0.34 12.58
N LEU A 132 -3.48 -0.32 12.93
CA LEU A 132 -4.55 -0.70 12.03
C LEU A 132 -5.02 0.52 11.23
N VAL A 133 -4.93 0.42 9.90
CA VAL A 133 -5.46 1.42 8.97
C VAL A 133 -6.55 0.75 8.14
N GLN A 134 -7.77 1.26 8.22
CA GLN A 134 -8.87 0.71 7.45
C GLN A 134 -8.68 1.00 5.96
N ASP A 135 -8.75 -0.04 5.16
CA ASP A 135 -8.83 0.07 3.71
C ASP A 135 -10.28 0.30 3.29
N PRO A 136 -10.52 1.07 2.22
CA PRO A 136 -11.87 1.25 1.71
C PRO A 136 -12.40 -0.08 1.16
N GLU A 137 -13.72 -0.23 1.17
CA GLU A 137 -14.36 -1.41 0.57
C GLU A 137 -14.06 -1.47 -0.94
N GLU A 138 -14.15 -0.31 -1.59
CA GLU A 138 -13.80 -0.06 -2.98
C GLU A 138 -12.73 1.03 -3.08
N TYR A 139 -11.65 0.73 -3.80
CA TYR A 139 -10.59 1.70 -4.03
C TYR A 139 -11.02 2.79 -5.01
N ALA A 140 -10.47 4.00 -4.84
CA ALA A 140 -10.74 5.10 -5.74
C ALA A 140 -10.33 4.74 -7.17
N THR A 141 -11.24 4.98 -8.11
CA THR A 141 -10.97 4.81 -9.54
C THR A 141 -11.30 6.13 -10.26
N GLY A 142 -10.40 6.54 -11.14
CA GLY A 142 -10.61 7.72 -11.99
C GLY A 142 -11.29 7.33 -13.30
N HIS A 143 -11.73 8.31 -14.08
CA HIS A 143 -12.26 8.05 -15.41
C HIS A 143 -11.14 7.50 -16.31
N PRO A 144 -11.29 6.27 -16.86
CA PRO A 144 -10.21 5.57 -17.55
C PRO A 144 -9.69 6.32 -18.78
N TRP A 145 -10.47 7.24 -19.36
CA TRP A 145 -10.11 7.96 -20.58
C TRP A 145 -9.63 9.40 -20.35
N ASN A 146 -10.00 10.02 -19.23
CA ASN A 146 -9.78 11.46 -19.04
C ASN A 146 -8.71 11.75 -17.99
N ASP A 147 -8.55 10.87 -17.01
CA ASP A 147 -7.72 11.15 -15.85
C ASP A 147 -6.33 10.54 -16.02
N THR A 148 -5.28 11.27 -15.63
CA THR A 148 -3.91 10.73 -15.48
C THR A 148 -3.55 10.61 -14.01
N LEU A 149 -4.53 10.26 -13.20
CA LEU A 149 -4.42 10.21 -11.75
C LEU A 149 -3.96 8.83 -11.30
N THR A 150 -3.09 8.84 -10.31
CA THR A 150 -2.93 7.76 -9.34
C THR A 150 -3.46 8.27 -8.01
N TYR A 151 -3.68 7.39 -7.03
CA TYR A 151 -4.17 7.78 -5.72
C TYR A 151 -3.17 7.36 -4.66
N ILE A 152 -2.83 8.26 -3.75
CA ILE A 152 -1.77 8.04 -2.77
C ILE A 152 -2.34 8.26 -1.37
N ARG A 153 -2.27 7.22 -0.53
CA ARG A 153 -2.40 7.32 0.92
C ARG A 153 -1.01 7.44 1.54
N PHE A 154 -0.86 8.27 2.57
CA PHE A 154 0.39 8.36 3.32
C PHE A 154 0.18 7.93 4.78
N VAL A 155 1.07 7.06 5.28
CA VAL A 155 1.11 6.57 6.66
C VAL A 155 2.41 7.02 7.31
N ASN A 156 2.33 7.71 8.45
CA ASN A 156 3.49 8.24 9.16
C ASN A 156 3.77 7.49 10.46
N LEU A 157 4.88 6.76 10.50
CA LEU A 157 5.36 5.98 11.65
C LEU A 157 6.79 6.41 12.05
N PHE A 158 7.23 7.61 11.66
CA PHE A 158 8.63 8.02 11.81
C PHE A 158 8.94 8.58 13.21
N HIS A 159 10.14 8.28 13.72
CA HIS A 159 10.60 8.65 15.06
C HIS A 159 11.79 9.61 15.04
N LYS A 160 12.00 10.32 16.16
CA LYS A 160 13.26 10.99 16.48
C LYS A 160 14.35 9.97 16.79
N ALA A 161 15.57 10.45 17.00
CA ALA A 161 16.78 9.61 17.08
C ALA A 161 16.78 8.58 18.22
N ASP A 162 16.03 8.84 19.30
CA ASP A 162 15.84 7.91 20.41
C ASP A 162 15.04 6.65 20.02
N GLY A 163 14.33 6.66 18.88
CA GLY A 163 13.46 5.56 18.45
C GLY A 163 12.23 5.38 19.34
N VAL A 164 11.87 6.39 20.14
CA VAL A 164 10.70 6.35 21.04
C VAL A 164 9.85 7.59 20.82
N THR A 165 10.47 8.76 20.72
CA THR A 165 9.78 10.03 20.53
C THR A 165 9.26 10.12 19.09
N PRO A 166 7.96 10.38 18.88
CA PRO A 166 7.41 10.67 17.56
C PRO A 166 8.15 11.80 16.84
N PHE A 167 8.42 11.66 15.55
CA PHE A 167 8.99 12.78 14.79
C PHE A 167 8.01 13.97 14.73
N GLY A 168 6.71 13.68 14.72
CA GLY A 168 5.63 14.64 14.57
C GLY A 168 5.00 14.56 13.18
N ARG A 169 4.39 15.66 12.74
CA ARG A 169 3.72 15.77 11.43
C ARG A 169 4.73 15.71 10.29
N LEU A 170 4.39 14.92 9.27
CA LEU A 170 5.13 14.87 8.01
C LEU A 170 4.21 15.07 6.81
N THR A 171 4.72 15.79 5.81
CA THR A 171 4.09 15.97 4.50
C THR A 171 4.91 15.27 3.43
N LEU A 172 4.29 14.33 2.73
CA LEU A 172 4.82 13.71 1.53
C LEU A 172 4.63 14.65 0.34
N LYS A 173 5.73 14.92 -0.38
CA LYS A 173 5.73 15.76 -1.58
C LYS A 173 6.34 15.02 -2.77
N GLY A 174 5.72 15.15 -3.93
CA GLY A 174 6.32 14.75 -5.20
C GLY A 174 7.30 15.83 -5.68
N VAL A 175 8.45 15.42 -6.18
CA VAL A 175 9.51 16.33 -6.65
C VAL A 175 9.49 16.39 -8.16
N ARG A 176 9.40 17.60 -8.71
CA ARG A 176 9.45 17.87 -10.16
C ARG A 176 10.55 18.87 -10.48
N VAL A 177 11.04 18.85 -11.71
CA VAL A 177 11.89 19.91 -12.25
C VAL A 177 11.10 20.62 -13.35
N VAL A 178 10.77 21.89 -13.12
CA VAL A 178 10.00 22.73 -14.05
C VAL A 178 10.87 23.91 -14.43
N GLY A 179 11.23 24.03 -15.71
CA GLY A 179 12.11 25.11 -16.19
C GLY A 179 13.49 25.13 -15.51
N GLY A 180 14.02 23.96 -15.12
CA GLY A 180 15.28 23.84 -14.39
C GLY A 180 15.18 24.07 -12.88
N VAL A 181 13.99 24.37 -12.36
CA VAL A 181 13.75 24.64 -10.93
C VAL A 181 13.07 23.45 -10.26
N THR A 182 13.65 22.97 -9.16
CA THR A 182 13.02 21.95 -8.31
C THR A 182 11.76 22.50 -7.67
N THR A 183 10.63 21.86 -7.97
CA THR A 183 9.30 22.19 -7.46
C THR A 183 8.78 21.01 -6.64
N TYR A 184 8.21 21.31 -5.48
CA TYR A 184 7.59 20.32 -4.61
C TYR A 184 6.06 20.43 -4.71
N ILE A 185 5.42 19.30 -4.94
CA ILE A 185 3.96 19.18 -5.04
C ILE A 185 3.47 18.42 -3.82
N ASP A 186 2.65 19.06 -2.99
CA ASP A 186 2.07 18.45 -1.79
C ASP A 186 1.12 17.33 -2.19
N ILE A 187 1.29 16.16 -1.56
CA ILE A 187 0.46 14.99 -1.81
C ILE A 187 -0.43 14.73 -0.61
N ALA A 188 0.17 14.52 0.56
CA ALA A 188 -0.52 14.08 1.75
C ALA A 188 0.25 14.48 3.01
N THR A 189 -0.47 14.83 4.07
CA THR A 189 0.10 15.18 5.38
C THR A 189 -0.51 14.31 6.46
N ALA A 190 0.31 13.70 7.31
CA ALA A 190 -0.13 12.85 8.40
C ALA A 190 0.67 13.14 9.68
N ASP A 191 -0.03 13.22 10.81
CA ASP A 191 0.63 13.15 12.11
C ASP A 191 1.14 11.73 12.38
N TYR A 192 1.97 11.58 13.41
CA TYR A 192 2.49 10.28 13.80
C TYR A 192 1.35 9.31 14.16
N LYS A 193 1.44 8.07 13.68
CA LYS A 193 0.41 7.02 13.76
C LYS A 193 -0.91 7.36 13.07
N GLN A 194 -0.88 8.25 12.08
CA GLN A 194 -2.03 8.51 11.24
C GLN A 194 -1.78 8.07 9.80
N ALA A 195 -2.89 7.84 9.11
CA ALA A 195 -2.96 7.61 7.68
C ALA A 195 -3.90 8.64 7.06
N THR A 196 -3.56 9.12 5.87
CA THR A 196 -4.47 9.97 5.09
C THR A 196 -5.52 9.14 4.36
N ASP A 197 -6.53 9.82 3.83
CA ASP A 197 -7.30 9.28 2.72
C ASP A 197 -6.42 9.13 1.46
N TYR A 198 -6.97 8.48 0.43
CA TYR A 198 -6.33 8.34 -0.86
C TYR A 198 -6.42 9.66 -1.64
N MET A 199 -5.30 10.38 -1.70
CA MET A 199 -5.19 11.69 -2.36
C MET A 199 -4.92 11.52 -3.86
N PRO A 200 -5.66 12.20 -4.76
CA PRO A 200 -5.36 12.13 -6.18
C PRO A 200 -4.03 12.83 -6.48
N TYR A 201 -3.17 12.15 -7.25
CA TYR A 201 -1.90 12.68 -7.71
C TYR A 201 -1.79 12.58 -9.23
N LYS A 202 -1.50 13.71 -9.86
CA LYS A 202 -1.44 13.80 -11.32
C LYS A 202 -0.08 13.34 -11.83
N LEU A 203 -0.11 12.28 -12.64
CA LEU A 203 1.05 11.74 -13.32
C LEU A 203 1.41 12.57 -14.56
N ASP A 204 2.70 12.67 -14.83
CA ASP A 204 3.24 13.29 -16.03
C ASP A 204 3.18 12.32 -17.22
N ARG A 205 2.23 12.57 -18.11
CA ARG A 205 2.01 11.80 -19.34
C ARG A 205 2.94 12.17 -20.50
N LYS A 206 3.93 13.05 -20.30
CA LYS A 206 4.90 13.50 -21.32
C LYS A 206 4.24 13.96 -22.63
N GLY A 207 3.08 14.63 -22.52
CA GLY A 207 2.34 15.17 -23.67
C GLY A 207 1.40 14.18 -24.38
N ILE A 208 1.30 12.93 -23.94
CA ILE A 208 0.42 11.92 -24.56
C ILE A 208 -1.07 12.22 -24.28
N ALA A 209 -1.88 12.33 -25.32
CA ALA A 209 -3.30 12.70 -25.20
C ALA A 209 -4.16 11.62 -24.53
N VAL A 210 -4.05 10.37 -24.98
CA VAL A 210 -4.70 9.19 -24.39
C VAL A 210 -3.62 8.32 -23.78
N TRP A 211 -3.63 8.21 -22.45
CA TRP A 211 -2.53 7.59 -21.70
C TRP A 211 -3.08 6.60 -20.67
N SER A 212 -2.58 5.37 -20.72
CA SER A 212 -2.84 4.27 -19.77
C SER A 212 -1.55 3.78 -19.11
N GLY A 213 -0.52 4.64 -19.10
CA GLY A 213 0.85 4.23 -18.77
C GLY A 213 1.24 4.42 -17.31
N THR A 214 2.54 4.24 -17.11
CA THR A 214 3.24 4.42 -15.84
C THR A 214 4.18 5.61 -15.96
N GLU A 215 4.15 6.52 -14.99
CA GLU A 215 5.23 7.49 -14.83
C GLU A 215 6.35 6.83 -14.04
N SER A 216 7.54 6.73 -14.63
CA SER A 216 8.73 6.12 -14.02
C SER A 216 9.71 7.17 -13.48
N SER A 217 10.66 6.71 -12.67
CA SER A 217 11.75 7.54 -12.13
C SER A 217 11.25 8.73 -11.31
N MET A 218 10.11 8.58 -10.65
CA MET A 218 9.54 9.59 -9.78
C MET A 218 10.39 9.75 -8.52
N VAL A 219 10.41 10.97 -8.00
CA VAL A 219 11.15 11.36 -6.81
C VAL A 219 10.19 11.93 -5.78
N PHE A 220 10.37 11.55 -4.52
CA PHE A 220 9.59 12.04 -3.39
C PHE A 220 10.47 12.58 -2.28
N ALA A 221 9.91 13.47 -1.48
CA ALA A 221 10.54 14.07 -0.32
C ALA A 221 9.54 14.18 0.84
N LEU A 222 10.07 14.25 2.06
CA LEU A 222 9.30 14.45 3.28
C LEU A 222 9.65 15.82 3.86
N PHE A 223 8.63 16.52 4.37
CA PHE A 223 8.76 17.82 5.01
C PHE A 223 8.11 17.78 6.39
N ASP A 224 8.71 18.46 7.36
CA ASP A 224 8.16 18.57 8.71
C ASP A 224 7.02 19.59 8.80
N ALA A 225 6.48 19.76 10.01
CA ALA A 225 5.40 20.71 10.27
C ALA A 225 5.75 22.17 9.92
N ASN A 226 7.04 22.53 9.93
CA ASN A 226 7.56 23.87 9.67
C ASN A 226 7.93 24.07 8.18
N GLY A 227 7.70 23.06 7.33
CA GLY A 227 8.08 23.10 5.93
C GLY A 227 9.58 22.92 5.69
N VAL A 228 10.32 22.37 6.66
CA VAL A 228 11.73 22.00 6.49
C VAL A 228 11.80 20.58 5.95
N GLN A 229 12.58 20.38 4.88
CA GLN A 229 12.78 19.06 4.31
C GLN A 229 13.51 18.16 5.31
N LEU A 230 13.03 16.92 5.46
CA LEU A 230 13.72 15.90 6.24
C LEU A 230 15.15 15.72 5.70
N THR A 231 16.12 15.58 6.60
CA THR A 231 17.54 15.42 6.24
C THR A 231 18.10 14.10 6.77
N HIS A 232 19.19 13.63 6.15
CA HIS A 232 19.82 12.35 6.47
C HIS A 232 21.33 12.39 6.21
N PHE A 233 22.06 11.46 6.82
CA PHE A 233 23.46 11.20 6.51
C PHE A 233 23.54 10.30 5.27
N ALA A 234 23.96 10.85 4.12
CA ALA A 234 23.91 10.14 2.85
C ALA A 234 24.91 8.96 2.74
N THR A 235 26.01 9.00 3.49
CA THR A 235 27.06 7.98 3.46
C THR A 235 27.55 7.66 4.86
N THR A 236 28.24 6.52 5.04
CA THR A 236 28.81 6.08 6.32
C THR A 236 29.81 7.08 6.91
N SER A 237 30.51 7.84 6.07
CA SER A 237 31.48 8.87 6.48
C SER A 237 30.89 10.27 6.60
N ALA A 238 29.60 10.47 6.30
CA ALA A 238 28.98 11.78 6.34
C ALA A 238 28.91 12.30 7.79
N THR A 239 29.44 13.50 8.02
CA THR A 239 29.37 14.22 9.32
C THR A 239 28.29 15.31 9.33
N VAL A 240 27.72 15.62 8.16
CA VAL A 240 26.66 16.62 7.96
C VAL A 240 25.49 15.96 7.25
N LYS A 241 24.27 16.32 7.64
CA LYS A 241 23.06 15.83 6.98
C LYS A 241 22.82 16.60 5.67
N THR A 242 22.23 15.92 4.69
CA THR A 242 21.72 16.51 3.45
C THR A 242 20.23 16.20 3.28
N ASN A 243 19.57 16.91 2.37
CA ASN A 243 18.15 16.73 2.09
C ASN A 243 17.85 15.28 1.69
N HIS A 244 16.88 14.68 2.36
CA HIS A 244 16.43 13.33 2.07
C HIS A 244 15.44 13.34 0.91
N THR A 245 15.74 12.56 -0.11
CA THR A 245 14.85 12.27 -1.23
C THR A 245 14.88 10.78 -1.52
N VAL A 246 13.75 10.25 -1.98
CA VAL A 246 13.65 8.85 -2.41
C VAL A 246 13.31 8.84 -3.89
N THR A 247 14.02 8.01 -4.65
CA THR A 247 14.00 8.01 -6.12
C THR A 247 13.64 6.62 -6.64
N GLY A 248 13.36 6.52 -7.95
CA GLY A 248 13.15 5.23 -8.62
C GLY A 248 11.73 4.66 -8.51
N TYR A 249 10.78 5.44 -7.99
CA TYR A 249 9.39 5.01 -7.94
C TYR A 249 8.74 5.08 -9.31
N SER A 250 7.80 4.18 -9.53
CA SER A 250 6.97 4.15 -10.73
C SER A 250 5.50 4.01 -10.35
N MET A 251 4.66 4.92 -10.85
CA MET A 251 3.23 4.94 -10.54
C MET A 251 2.40 4.80 -11.79
N THR A 252 1.43 3.91 -11.72
CA THR A 252 0.54 3.60 -12.83
C THR A 252 -0.77 4.33 -12.67
N LYS A 253 -1.29 4.85 -13.78
CA LYS A 253 -2.61 5.48 -13.82
C LYS A 253 -3.67 4.53 -13.25
N GLY A 254 -4.57 5.10 -12.46
CA GLY A 254 -5.69 4.39 -11.84
C GLY A 254 -5.29 3.56 -10.63
N VAL A 255 -3.99 3.31 -10.40
CA VAL A 255 -3.51 2.52 -9.26
C VAL A 255 -3.51 3.36 -7.98
N ASN A 256 -3.91 2.75 -6.87
CA ASN A 256 -3.85 3.28 -5.52
C ASN A 256 -2.58 2.73 -4.86
N TYR A 257 -1.83 3.63 -4.23
CA TYR A 257 -0.60 3.34 -3.52
C TYR A 257 -0.71 3.78 -2.08
N ILE A 258 -0.21 2.96 -1.16
CA ILE A 258 0.06 3.36 0.22
C ILE A 258 1.54 3.66 0.33
N PHE A 259 1.88 4.92 0.53
CA PHE A 259 3.20 5.33 1.01
C PHE A 259 3.22 5.22 2.52
N HIS A 260 4.26 4.60 3.04
CA HIS A 260 4.46 4.51 4.47
C HIS A 260 5.91 4.81 4.80
N VAL A 261 6.10 5.63 5.83
CA VAL A 261 7.43 5.94 6.37
C VAL A 261 7.56 5.34 7.76
N ASN A 262 8.61 4.56 7.96
CA ASN A 262 9.01 4.08 9.28
C ASN A 262 10.52 4.24 9.49
N GLY A 263 10.94 4.07 10.74
CA GLY A 263 12.30 4.21 11.19
C GLY A 263 12.50 5.45 12.06
N LYS A 264 13.74 5.92 12.13
CA LYS A 264 14.15 7.03 12.99
C LYS A 264 15.27 7.87 12.40
N GLU A 265 15.35 9.11 12.86
CA GLU A 265 16.56 9.92 12.70
C GLU A 265 17.78 9.23 13.32
N GLY A 266 18.98 9.68 12.94
CA GLY A 266 20.22 9.26 13.59
C GLY A 266 21.08 10.46 13.96
N THR A 267 22.08 10.18 14.77
CA THR A 267 23.21 11.09 15.04
C THR A 267 24.34 10.91 14.01
N ASN A 268 24.32 9.80 13.27
CA ASN A 268 25.19 9.50 12.14
C ASN A 268 24.48 8.49 11.20
N ASN A 269 25.11 8.11 10.10
CA ASN A 269 24.55 7.15 9.15
C ASN A 269 24.32 5.74 9.74
N ALA A 270 25.13 5.31 10.69
CA ALA A 270 25.00 3.98 11.31
C ALA A 270 23.84 3.90 12.32
N THR A 271 23.35 5.04 12.83
CA THR A 271 22.26 5.09 13.82
C THR A 271 20.92 5.52 13.24
N GLN A 272 20.90 6.08 12.02
CA GLN A 272 19.65 6.43 11.34
C GLN A 272 19.02 5.21 10.66
N ALA A 273 17.71 5.26 10.49
CA ALA A 273 16.98 4.34 9.63
C ALA A 273 15.80 5.11 9.03
N ILE A 274 15.87 5.53 7.76
CA ILE A 274 14.76 6.24 7.12
C ILE A 274 14.28 5.35 5.98
N ARG A 275 13.06 4.81 6.10
CA ARG A 275 12.50 3.88 5.13
C ARG A 275 11.18 4.42 4.64
N ILE A 276 11.12 4.72 3.35
CA ILE A 276 9.87 5.05 2.66
C ILE A 276 9.59 3.92 1.69
N SER A 277 8.45 3.27 1.88
CA SER A 277 8.04 2.10 1.12
C SER A 277 6.65 2.32 0.54
N THR A 278 6.32 1.51 -0.47
CA THR A 278 5.05 1.63 -1.20
C THR A 278 4.37 0.29 -1.39
N ILE A 279 3.05 0.28 -1.26
CA ILE A 279 2.19 -0.87 -1.53
C ILE A 279 1.19 -0.48 -2.61
N ALA A 280 1.12 -1.22 -3.71
CA ALA A 280 0.02 -1.10 -4.69
C ALA A 280 -1.16 -1.97 -4.24
N VAL A 281 -2.39 -1.43 -4.23
CA VAL A 281 -3.53 -2.10 -3.57
C VAL A 281 -4.74 -2.40 -4.47
N ASN A 282 -4.78 -1.90 -5.71
CA ASN A 282 -5.84 -2.13 -6.71
C ASN A 282 -5.94 -3.55 -7.22
#